data_AF-A0A812UHQ1-F1
#
_entry.id   AF-A0A812UHQ1-F1
#
_cell.length_a   1.000
_cell.length_b   1.000
_cell.length_c   1.000
_cell.angle_alpha   90.00
_cell.angle_beta   90.00
_cell.angle_gamma   90.00
#
_symmetry.space_group_name_H-M   'P 1'
#
loop_
_entity.id
_entity.type
_entity.pdbx_description
1 polymer ?
#
loop_
_entity_poly.entity_id
_entity_poly.type
_entity_poly.pdbx_seq_one_letter_code
_entity_poly.pdbx_strand_id
1 'polypeptide(L)'
;MSAGIVSKPCARYVKRGGYFLASDAHFDARTTALDPRFQLVAVYDPDAKRLETKRLEDCFMTTSGAKISADQVKVSMTKPKGSRGFKLKREDWFYLFKRIR
;
A
#
# COMPACT_ATOMS: atom_id res chain seq x y z
N MET A 1 -18.15 -5.28 11.72
CA MET A 1 -18.18 -4.45 10.49
C MET A 1 -16.78 -3.90 10.25
N SER A 2 -16.29 -3.91 9.00
CA SER A 2 -15.04 -3.27 8.60
C SER A 2 -15.37 -2.15 7.61
N ALA A 3 -14.63 -1.03 7.65
CA ALA A 3 -14.87 0.15 6.81
C ALA A 3 -14.45 -0.06 5.33
N GLY A 4 -13.90 -1.22 4.97
CA GLY A 4 -13.45 -1.53 3.61
C GLY A 4 -12.20 -0.73 3.20
N ILE A 5 -12.07 -0.44 1.90
CA ILE A 5 -10.98 0.37 1.35
C ILE A 5 -11.29 1.85 1.60
N VAL A 6 -10.74 2.40 2.68
CA VAL A 6 -10.98 3.78 3.14
C VAL A 6 -10.12 4.79 2.39
N SER A 7 -8.98 4.38 1.83
CA SER A 7 -8.10 5.23 1.02
C SER A 7 -8.80 5.89 -0.15
N LYS A 8 -9.68 5.16 -0.85
CA LYS A 8 -10.42 5.71 -2.01
C LYS A 8 -11.27 6.94 -1.65
N PRO A 9 -12.20 6.88 -0.68
CA PRO A 9 -12.97 8.05 -0.27
C PRO A 9 -12.13 9.11 0.45
N CYS A 10 -11.12 8.71 1.24
CA CYS A 10 -10.30 9.66 1.99
C CYS A 10 -9.28 10.42 1.14
N ALA A 11 -8.82 9.83 0.03
CA ALA A 11 -7.83 10.42 -0.87
C ALA A 11 -8.19 11.83 -1.36
N ARG A 12 -9.48 12.14 -1.50
CA ARG A 12 -9.96 13.47 -1.94
C ARG A 12 -9.64 14.59 -0.95
N TYR A 13 -9.47 14.26 0.33
CA TYR A 13 -9.20 15.25 1.39
C TYR A 13 -7.71 15.53 1.59
N VAL A 14 -6.84 14.72 1.01
CA VAL A 14 -5.39 14.96 1.06
C VAL A 14 -5.06 16.02 0.01
N LYS A 15 -4.56 17.20 0.38
CA LYS A 15 -4.14 18.21 -0.60
C LYS A 15 -2.90 17.77 -1.38
N ARG A 16 -2.67 18.35 -2.58
CA ARG A 16 -1.41 18.13 -3.32
C ARG A 16 -0.21 18.53 -2.46
N GLY A 17 0.83 17.70 -2.43
CA GLY A 17 1.98 17.81 -1.54
C GLY A 17 1.73 17.30 -0.11
N GLY A 18 0.48 17.01 0.27
CA GLY A 18 0.10 16.42 1.54
C GLY A 18 0.50 14.95 1.64
N TYR A 19 0.57 14.46 2.88
CA TYR A 19 0.90 13.08 3.19
C TYR A 19 -0.33 12.29 3.61
N PHE A 20 -0.33 11.01 3.26
CA PHE A 20 -1.40 10.06 3.56
C PHE A 20 -0.78 8.77 4.09
N LEU A 21 -0.94 8.53 5.38
CA LEU A 21 -0.49 7.30 6.04
C LEU A 21 -1.60 6.26 5.92
N ALA A 22 -1.35 5.18 5.20
CA ALA A 22 -2.31 4.10 5.01
C ALA A 22 -1.78 2.80 5.59
N SER A 23 -2.62 2.08 6.33
CA SER A 23 -2.36 0.70 6.68
C SER A 23 -2.59 -0.21 5.48
N ASP A 24 -1.87 -1.33 5.36
CA ASP A 24 -2.24 -2.37 4.39
C ASP A 24 -3.31 -3.34 4.92
N ALA A 25 -3.85 -3.08 6.12
CA ALA A 25 -5.08 -3.71 6.58
C ALA A 25 -6.19 -3.50 5.54
N HIS A 26 -6.92 -4.56 5.21
CA HIS A 26 -7.94 -4.54 4.17
C HIS A 26 -7.45 -4.02 2.80
N PHE A 27 -6.14 -4.13 2.52
CA PHE A 27 -5.52 -3.84 1.22
C PHE A 27 -5.54 -2.34 0.84
N ASP A 28 -5.61 -1.47 1.84
CA ASP A 28 -5.78 -0.03 1.63
C ASP A 28 -4.50 0.62 1.08
N ALA A 29 -3.34 0.27 1.65
CA ALA A 29 -2.05 0.73 1.14
C ALA A 29 -1.76 0.20 -0.28
N ARG A 30 -2.04 -1.08 -0.57
CA ARG A 30 -1.96 -1.63 -1.95
C ARG A 30 -2.86 -0.86 -2.92
N THR A 31 -4.06 -0.50 -2.49
CA THR A 31 -4.97 0.28 -3.33
C THR A 31 -4.45 1.69 -3.57
N THR A 32 -3.89 2.32 -2.53
CA THR A 32 -3.28 3.65 -2.62
C THR A 32 -2.04 3.63 -3.52
N ALA A 33 -1.23 2.57 -3.49
CA ALA A 33 -0.06 2.42 -4.34
C ALA A 33 -0.38 2.32 -5.84
N LEU A 34 -1.60 1.91 -6.19
CA LEU A 34 -2.10 1.90 -7.57
C LEU A 34 -2.72 3.24 -8.00
N ASP A 35 -2.97 4.15 -7.07
CA ASP A 35 -3.55 5.45 -7.38
C ASP A 35 -2.47 6.40 -7.91
N PRO A 36 -2.58 6.88 -9.17
CA PRO A 36 -1.57 7.73 -9.78
C PRO A 36 -1.44 9.11 -9.13
N ARG A 37 -2.34 9.48 -8.22
CA ARG A 37 -2.24 10.71 -7.42
C ARG A 37 -1.22 10.60 -6.30
N PHE A 38 -0.82 9.39 -5.92
CA PHE A 38 0.03 9.14 -4.76
C PHE A 38 1.37 8.51 -5.16
N GLN A 39 2.39 8.82 -4.37
CA GLN A 39 3.71 8.21 -4.47
C GLN A 39 4.13 7.71 -3.08
N LEU A 40 4.59 6.47 -2.98
CA LEU A 40 5.18 5.95 -1.74
C LEU A 40 6.47 6.71 -1.42
N VAL A 41 6.59 7.21 -0.19
CA VAL A 41 7.76 7.97 0.26
C VAL A 41 8.41 7.40 1.51
N ALA A 42 7.69 6.59 2.31
CA ALA A 42 8.25 5.92 3.48
C ALA A 42 7.37 4.75 3.94
N VAL A 43 7.92 3.91 4.81
CA VAL A 43 7.24 2.84 5.54
C VAL A 43 7.45 3.06 7.03
N TYR A 44 6.48 2.70 7.88
CA TYR A 44 6.66 2.73 9.32
C TYR A 44 7.39 1.48 9.82
N ASP A 45 8.52 1.67 10.48
CA ASP A 45 9.26 0.66 11.22
C ASP A 45 8.73 0.62 12.68
N PRO A 46 8.05 -0.46 13.10
CA PRO A 46 7.50 -0.55 14.46
C PRO A 46 8.59 -0.73 15.52
N ASP A 47 9.73 -1.35 15.18
CA ASP A 47 10.81 -1.61 16.13
C ASP A 47 11.57 -0.32 16.45
N ALA A 48 11.90 0.45 15.40
CA ALA A 48 12.56 1.75 15.55
C ALA A 48 11.57 2.91 15.82
N LYS A 49 10.26 2.65 15.80
CA LYS A 49 9.17 3.62 15.99
C LYS A 49 9.28 4.86 15.10
N ARG A 50 9.74 4.70 13.86
CA ARG A 50 9.99 5.81 12.93
C ARG A 50 9.65 5.45 11.49
N LEU A 51 9.51 6.46 10.65
CA LEU A 51 9.42 6.28 9.21
C LEU A 51 10.80 6.00 8.63
N GLU A 52 10.88 5.03 7.72
CA GLU A 52 12.09 4.71 6.97
C GLU A 52 11.85 4.70 5.46
N THR A 53 12.95 4.89 4.72
CA THR A 53 12.95 4.97 3.25
C THR A 53 13.82 3.88 2.62
N LYS A 54 14.20 2.87 3.40
CA LYS A 54 15.03 1.76 2.91
C LYS A 54 14.19 0.82 2.07
N ARG A 55 14.73 0.38 0.93
CA ARG A 55 14.12 -0.66 0.07
C ARG A 55 12.65 -0.40 -0.27
N LEU A 56 12.29 0.86 -0.58
CA LEU A 56 10.93 1.21 -0.99
C LEU A 56 10.58 0.60 -2.35
N GLU A 57 11.59 0.34 -3.17
CA GLU A 57 11.49 -0.33 -4.47
C GLU A 57 11.00 -1.77 -4.37
N ASP A 58 11.10 -2.41 -3.20
CA ASP A 58 10.54 -3.75 -2.95
C ASP A 58 9.09 -3.72 -2.46
N CYS A 59 8.60 -2.56 -1.99
CA CYS A 59 7.21 -2.41 -1.57
C CYS A 59 6.28 -2.55 -2.77
N PHE A 60 5.17 -3.28 -2.59
CA PHE A 60 4.18 -3.55 -3.64
C PHE A 60 4.75 -4.26 -4.87
N MET A 61 5.92 -4.90 -4.74
CA MET A 61 6.49 -5.78 -5.76
C MET A 61 6.17 -7.24 -5.45
N THR A 62 5.86 -7.99 -6.48
CA THR A 62 5.76 -9.44 -6.43
C THR A 62 7.14 -10.10 -6.42
N THR A 63 7.24 -11.31 -5.90
CA THR A 63 8.48 -12.10 -5.91
C THR A 63 8.94 -12.45 -7.33
N SER A 64 8.05 -12.39 -8.32
CA SER A 64 8.39 -12.52 -9.74
C SER A 64 8.94 -11.23 -10.38
N GLY A 65 9.11 -10.15 -9.60
CA GLY A 65 9.71 -8.90 -10.05
C GLY A 65 8.76 -7.91 -10.73
N ALA A 66 7.45 -8.19 -10.74
CA ALA A 66 6.44 -7.28 -11.27
C ALA A 66 5.80 -6.43 -10.16
N LYS A 67 5.42 -5.18 -10.45
CA LYS A 67 4.53 -4.40 -9.57
C LYS A 67 3.21 -5.12 -9.39
N ILE A 68 2.60 -4.99 -8.21
CA ILE A 68 1.28 -5.54 -7.96
C ILE A 68 0.26 -4.94 -8.95
N SER A 69 -0.63 -5.77 -9.50
CA SER A 69 -1.69 -5.31 -10.39
C SER A 69 -3.00 -5.08 -9.64
N ALA A 70 -3.92 -4.31 -10.25
CA ALA A 70 -5.26 -4.11 -9.70
C ALA A 70 -6.02 -5.44 -9.48
N ASP A 71 -5.83 -6.42 -10.36
CA ASP A 71 -6.46 -7.73 -10.21
C ASP A 71 -5.83 -8.55 -9.09
N GLN A 72 -4.51 -8.43 -8.86
CA GLN A 72 -3.86 -9.04 -7.70
C GLN A 72 -4.34 -8.42 -6.39
N VAL A 73 -4.65 -7.12 -6.36
CA VAL A 73 -5.30 -6.48 -5.20
C VAL A 73 -6.70 -7.06 -5.00
N LYS A 74 -7.53 -7.16 -6.04
CA LYS A 74 -8.87 -7.81 -5.95
C LYS A 74 -8.78 -9.26 -5.46
N VAL A 75 -7.84 -10.04 -5.97
CA VAL A 75 -7.58 -11.41 -5.50
C VAL A 75 -7.19 -11.41 -4.03
N SER A 76 -6.43 -10.42 -3.57
CA SER A 76 -6.06 -10.33 -2.15
C SER A 76 -7.28 -10.16 -1.24
N MET A 77 -8.32 -9.45 -1.73
CA MET A 77 -9.57 -9.22 -1.02
C MET A 77 -10.46 -10.45 -0.88
N THR A 78 -10.38 -11.39 -1.84
CA THR A 78 -11.26 -12.56 -1.88
C THR A 78 -10.58 -13.85 -1.43
N LYS A 79 -9.23 -13.91 -1.51
CA LYS A 79 -8.45 -15.11 -1.20
C LYS A 79 -7.47 -14.88 -0.06
N PRO A 80 -7.38 -15.83 0.91
CA PRO A 80 -6.35 -15.79 1.94
C PRO A 80 -4.96 -15.91 1.33
N LYS A 81 -3.95 -15.32 1.99
CA LYS A 81 -2.56 -15.19 1.50
C LYS A 81 -1.98 -16.48 0.92
N GLY A 82 -2.18 -17.62 1.59
CA GLY A 82 -1.65 -18.92 1.15
C GLY A 82 -2.26 -19.49 -0.14
N SER A 83 -3.39 -18.95 -0.59
CA SER A 83 -4.13 -19.44 -1.78
C SER A 83 -4.02 -18.49 -2.99
N ARG A 84 -3.20 -17.44 -2.89
CA ARG A 84 -2.98 -16.48 -3.96
C ARG A 84 -1.91 -17.01 -4.92
N GLY A 85 -2.09 -16.78 -6.22
CA GLY A 85 -1.12 -17.15 -7.25
C GLY A 85 0.13 -16.25 -7.31
N PHE A 86 0.38 -15.44 -6.28
CA PHE A 86 1.52 -14.53 -6.20
C PHE A 86 1.91 -14.29 -4.73
N LYS A 87 3.16 -13.89 -4.53
CA LYS A 87 3.70 -13.45 -3.22
C LYS A 87 4.29 -12.06 -3.37
N LEU A 88 4.19 -11.24 -2.33
CA LEU A 88 4.87 -9.95 -2.28
C LEU A 88 6.27 -10.12 -1.70
N LYS A 89 7.22 -9.30 -2.19
CA LYS A 89 8.59 -9.25 -1.66
C LYS A 89 8.63 -8.70 -0.23
N ARG A 90 7.76 -7.74 0.04
CA ARG A 90 7.71 -7.00 1.30
C ARG A 90 6.26 -6.68 1.67
N GLU A 91 5.94 -6.86 2.96
CA GLU A 91 4.63 -6.58 3.52
C GLU A 91 4.80 -5.92 4.89
N ASP A 92 4.76 -4.60 4.92
CA ASP A 92 4.77 -3.76 6.12
C ASP A 92 3.35 -3.39 6.56
N TRP A 93 3.24 -2.78 7.75
CA TRP A 93 1.95 -2.46 8.36
C TRP A 93 1.38 -1.12 7.89
N PHE A 94 2.23 -0.10 7.81
CA PHE A 94 1.85 1.25 7.43
C PHE A 94 2.81 1.85 6.40
N TYR A 95 2.23 2.54 5.43
CA TYR A 95 2.93 3.13 4.30
C TYR A 95 2.54 4.59 4.20
N LEU A 96 3.55 5.46 4.08
CA LEU A 96 3.36 6.88 3.90
C LEU A 96 3.40 7.22 2.41
N PHE A 97 2.31 7.75 1.91
CA PHE A 97 2.20 8.25 0.55
C PHE A 97 2.20 9.76 0.53
N LYS A 98 2.81 10.37 -0.49
CA LYS A 98 2.70 11.80 -0.78
C LYS A 98 1.78 11.98 -1.98
N ARG A 99 0.81 12.89 -1.88
CA ARG A 99 -0.04 13.25 -3.03
C ARG A 99 0.75 14.13 -4.00
N ILE A 100 0.96 13.66 -5.22
CA ILE A 100 1.74 14.34 -6.27
C ILE A 100 0.87 15.02 -7.33
N ARG A 101 -0.38 14.57 -7.50
CA ARG A 101 -1.35 15.12 -8.47
C ARG A 101 -2.65 15.54 -7.80
#